data_AF-A0A8C0GAY6-F1
#
_entry.id   AF-A0A8C0GAY6-F1
#
_cell.length_a   1.000
_cell.length_b   1.000
_cell.length_c   1.000
_cell.angle_alpha   90.00
_cell.angle_beta   90.00
_cell.angle_gamma   90.00
#
_symmetry.space_group_name_H-M   'P 1'
#
loop_
_entity.id
_entity.type
_entity.pdbx_description
1 polymer ?
#
loop_
_entity_poly.entity_id
_entity_poly.type
_entity_poly.pdbx_seq_one_letter_code
_entity_poly.pdbx_strand_id
1 'polypeptide(L)'
;MKLTSCLERALGDVFLLVGKDCPFLLRDLLASQELAAVFGQSVMNVLRVFIGSPCGLNLRNILWHGFASPQEIPAKYCSMLLILTAGLGQLLKIYLLQTETILVHRPYIAFTNLKELDVFPDINHEALSLTEELAKISSFVLKPMLPFWVAALTAFRQHRYADCVILLLPQLETGLRLLFTTVNKCPNRLLTAEMLTKQLNDKEINQLPLILGEPSMEFLWDFLNHQEGPRVRDHLSHGEINLNEFPREIANQILAFSVTLLCRFSEVEELATLKVGAGIVQVEQYVNCTQSSPCISMTTEILSQLQHHLPQNCYILDDLMNNLLSEKLLVQLCSTHICTLYCPRSVLEILVVFRKISAQCHQVSDQVIASTEMRYKKWINKILRSRQRHNYLRMLNSIKFLSPVLRLILMLIILELINIHTVCEKNPCDYQQYIKFLKSILQYTENLVTYTSPEKNKWDESVELTHKALIKIKTFSERKLTLMQLATQVKLS
;
A
#
# COMPACT_ATOMS: atom_id res chain seq x y z
N MET A 1 17.63 -19.74 -13.66
CA MET A 1 16.58 -18.75 -13.94
C MET A 1 16.65 -18.25 -15.38
N LYS A 2 17.60 -17.39 -15.78
CA LYS A 2 17.65 -16.88 -17.17
C LYS A 2 17.64 -17.98 -18.25
N LEU A 3 18.53 -18.98 -18.11
CA LEU A 3 18.61 -20.09 -19.07
C LEU A 3 17.29 -20.85 -19.22
N THR A 4 16.61 -21.14 -18.10
CA THR A 4 15.34 -21.88 -18.13
C THR A 4 14.23 -21.06 -18.80
N SER A 5 14.21 -19.75 -18.58
CA SER A 5 13.21 -18.84 -19.17
C SER A 5 13.45 -18.62 -20.66
N CYS A 6 14.70 -18.43 -21.08
CA CYS A 6 15.05 -18.35 -22.50
C CYS A 6 14.72 -19.66 -23.24
N LEU A 7 15.01 -20.80 -22.60
CA LEU A 7 14.71 -22.11 -23.17
C LEU A 7 13.19 -22.34 -23.28
N GLU A 8 12.42 -21.99 -22.25
CA GLU A 8 10.95 -22.07 -22.27
C GLU A 8 10.35 -21.24 -23.41
N ARG A 9 10.81 -19.99 -23.59
CA ARG A 9 10.40 -19.16 -24.74
C ARG A 9 10.76 -19.82 -26.07
N ALA A 10 12.00 -20.25 -26.24
CA ALA A 10 12.49 -20.83 -27.49
C ALA A 10 11.73 -22.12 -27.86
N LEU A 11 11.45 -22.98 -26.88
CA LEU A 11 10.65 -24.18 -27.09
C LEU A 11 9.21 -23.84 -27.52
N GLY A 12 8.62 -22.79 -26.95
CA GLY A 12 7.29 -22.35 -27.39
C GLY A 12 7.28 -21.78 -28.81
N ASP A 13 8.35 -21.10 -29.24
CA ASP A 13 8.48 -20.66 -30.64
C ASP A 13 8.56 -21.86 -31.59
N VAL A 14 9.33 -22.89 -31.21
CA VAL A 14 9.46 -24.13 -31.99
C VAL A 14 8.15 -24.92 -32.02
N PHE A 15 7.42 -24.97 -30.90
CA PHE A 15 6.12 -25.66 -30.82
C PHE A 15 5.15 -25.12 -31.88
N LEU A 16 5.14 -23.80 -32.11
CA LEU A 16 4.26 -23.14 -33.07
C LEU A 16 4.61 -23.40 -34.55
N LEU A 17 5.71 -24.10 -34.84
CA LEU A 17 5.97 -24.64 -36.19
C LEU A 17 4.98 -25.75 -36.55
N VAL A 18 4.47 -26.48 -35.55
CA VAL A 18 3.62 -27.67 -35.74
C VAL A 18 2.25 -27.48 -35.11
N GLY A 19 2.20 -26.97 -33.88
CA GLY A 19 0.98 -26.73 -33.12
C GLY A 19 0.32 -25.38 -33.44
N LYS A 20 -0.92 -25.21 -32.96
CA LYS A 20 -1.68 -23.96 -33.15
C LYS A 20 -1.57 -23.01 -31.95
N ASP A 21 -1.76 -23.53 -30.74
CA ASP A 21 -1.73 -22.75 -29.50
C ASP A 21 -0.69 -23.32 -28.54
N CYS A 22 0.30 -22.51 -28.17
CA CYS A 22 1.36 -22.92 -27.26
C CYS A 22 0.79 -23.21 -25.85
N PRO A 23 1.08 -24.39 -25.26
CA PRO A 23 0.68 -24.68 -23.89
C PRO A 23 1.18 -23.62 -22.91
N PHE A 24 0.33 -23.27 -21.93
CA PHE A 24 0.67 -22.26 -20.91
C PHE A 24 1.69 -22.78 -19.89
N LEU A 25 1.64 -24.07 -19.54
CA LEU A 25 2.54 -24.67 -18.55
C LEU A 25 3.74 -25.32 -19.24
N LEU A 26 4.96 -24.98 -18.80
CA LEU A 26 6.20 -25.60 -19.28
C LEU A 26 6.17 -27.14 -19.26
N ARG A 27 5.57 -27.73 -18.21
CA ARG A 27 5.44 -29.19 -18.11
C ARG A 27 4.69 -29.78 -19.29
N ASP A 28 3.61 -29.12 -19.71
CA ASP A 28 2.73 -29.60 -20.76
C ASP A 28 3.37 -29.33 -22.13
N LEU A 29 4.07 -28.19 -22.29
CA LEU A 29 4.93 -27.92 -23.44
C LEU A 29 6.00 -29.01 -23.62
N LEU A 30 6.70 -29.40 -22.56
CA LEU A 30 7.73 -30.45 -22.61
C LEU A 30 7.17 -31.86 -22.82
N ALA A 31 5.89 -32.08 -22.56
CA ALA A 31 5.20 -33.35 -22.79
C ALA A 31 4.53 -33.43 -24.18
N SER A 32 4.58 -32.34 -24.95
CA SER A 32 3.94 -32.24 -26.26
C SER A 32 4.54 -33.19 -27.30
N GLN A 33 3.69 -33.71 -28.18
CA GLN A 33 4.12 -34.55 -29.30
C GLN A 33 4.75 -33.71 -30.41
N GLU A 34 4.35 -32.45 -30.51
CA GLU A 34 4.84 -31.44 -31.43
C GLU A 34 6.35 -31.22 -31.23
N LEU A 35 6.80 -30.98 -29.99
CA LEU A 35 8.24 -30.86 -29.71
C LEU A 35 8.98 -32.20 -29.82
N ALA A 36 8.33 -33.31 -29.49
CA ALA A 36 8.91 -34.63 -29.67
C ALA A 36 9.14 -34.97 -31.15
N ALA A 37 8.29 -34.48 -32.06
CA ALA A 37 8.46 -34.63 -33.50
C ALA A 37 9.66 -33.84 -34.06
N VAL A 38 9.99 -32.70 -33.43
CA VAL A 38 11.14 -31.86 -33.83
C VAL A 38 12.44 -32.36 -33.21
N PHE A 39 12.46 -32.61 -31.91
CA PHE A 39 13.68 -32.88 -31.14
C PHE A 39 13.90 -34.36 -30.79
N GLY A 40 12.89 -35.21 -30.99
CA GLY A 40 12.90 -36.60 -30.57
C GLY A 40 12.48 -36.80 -29.11
N GLN A 41 11.75 -37.88 -28.86
CA GLN A 41 11.18 -38.19 -27.54
C GLN A 41 12.25 -38.32 -26.44
N SER A 42 13.40 -38.92 -26.73
CA SER A 42 14.48 -39.11 -25.76
C SER A 42 15.05 -37.78 -25.24
N VAL A 43 15.21 -36.79 -26.13
CA VAL A 43 15.70 -35.45 -25.76
C VAL A 43 14.67 -34.73 -24.89
N MET A 44 13.40 -34.78 -25.28
CA MET A 44 12.31 -34.18 -24.50
C MET A 44 12.19 -34.83 -23.11
N ASN A 45 12.37 -36.14 -23.00
CA ASN A 45 12.38 -36.85 -21.71
C ASN A 45 13.50 -36.36 -20.79
N VAL A 46 14.71 -36.12 -21.33
CA VAL A 46 15.82 -35.55 -20.54
C VAL A 46 15.49 -34.14 -20.06
N LEU A 47 14.94 -33.28 -20.93
CA LEU A 47 14.50 -31.94 -20.52
C LEU A 47 13.44 -31.97 -19.42
N ARG A 48 12.48 -32.90 -19.52
CA ARG A 48 11.44 -33.10 -18.49
C ARG A 48 12.03 -33.45 -17.13
N VAL A 49 13.11 -34.25 -17.08
CA VAL A 49 13.81 -34.56 -15.83
C VAL A 49 14.43 -33.30 -15.23
N PHE A 50 15.01 -32.41 -16.04
CA PHE A 50 15.70 -31.21 -15.52
C PHE A 50 14.77 -30.08 -15.11
N ILE A 51 13.79 -29.73 -15.94
CA ILE A 51 12.99 -28.50 -15.80
C ILE A 51 11.47 -28.73 -15.90
N GLY A 52 11.03 -29.99 -16.02
CA GLY A 52 9.62 -30.34 -16.18
C GLY A 52 8.84 -30.44 -14.87
N SER A 53 8.22 -31.60 -14.64
CA SER A 53 7.31 -31.81 -13.50
C SER A 53 8.05 -31.96 -12.16
N PRO A 54 7.34 -31.83 -11.02
CA PRO A 54 7.87 -32.15 -9.69
C PRO A 54 8.43 -33.57 -9.50
N CYS A 55 8.12 -34.51 -10.40
CA CYS A 55 8.69 -35.86 -10.40
C CYS A 55 10.17 -35.92 -10.86
N GLY A 56 10.72 -34.82 -11.39
CA GLY A 56 12.13 -34.69 -11.77
C GLY A 56 12.89 -33.73 -10.85
N LEU A 57 14.04 -33.22 -11.31
CA LEU A 57 14.81 -32.18 -10.62
C LEU A 57 14.04 -30.87 -10.49
N ASN A 58 13.19 -30.55 -11.47
CA ASN A 58 12.30 -29.38 -11.43
C ASN A 58 13.05 -28.05 -11.15
N LEU A 59 14.24 -27.89 -11.73
CA LEU A 59 15.18 -26.80 -11.44
C LEU A 59 14.57 -25.42 -11.70
N ARG A 60 13.68 -25.31 -12.70
CA ARG A 60 12.94 -24.08 -13.01
C ARG A 60 12.17 -23.60 -11.78
N ASN A 61 11.32 -24.45 -11.20
CA ASN A 61 10.47 -24.06 -10.08
C ASN A 61 11.28 -23.89 -8.78
N ILE A 62 12.26 -24.78 -8.53
CA ILE A 62 13.13 -24.65 -7.35
C ILE A 62 13.81 -23.27 -7.31
N LEU A 63 14.31 -22.80 -8.45
CA LEU A 63 15.01 -21.52 -8.54
C LEU A 63 14.05 -20.33 -8.50
N TRP A 64 12.99 -20.33 -9.32
CA TRP A 64 12.07 -19.19 -9.43
C TRP A 64 11.22 -18.94 -8.17
N HIS A 65 11.02 -19.96 -7.35
CA HIS A 65 10.33 -19.82 -6.06
C HIS A 65 11.29 -19.58 -4.87
N GLY A 66 12.61 -19.61 -5.09
CA GLY A 66 13.58 -19.33 -4.04
C GLY A 66 13.77 -20.48 -3.04
N PHE A 67 13.66 -21.73 -3.50
CA PHE A 67 13.89 -22.90 -2.65
C PHE A 67 15.37 -23.29 -2.55
N ALA A 68 16.22 -22.83 -3.46
CA ALA A 68 17.64 -23.15 -3.44
C ALA A 68 18.49 -21.92 -3.06
N SER A 69 19.37 -22.10 -2.09
CA SER A 69 20.34 -21.09 -1.70
C SER A 69 21.56 -21.07 -2.66
N PRO A 70 22.40 -20.03 -2.62
CA PRO A 70 23.65 -20.00 -3.37
C PRO A 70 24.46 -21.28 -3.18
N GLN A 71 25.03 -21.80 -4.28
CA GLN A 71 25.83 -23.03 -4.33
C GLN A 71 25.09 -24.35 -4.00
N GLU A 72 23.83 -24.35 -3.57
CA GLU A 72 23.05 -25.59 -3.35
C GLU A 72 22.77 -26.36 -4.64
N ILE A 73 22.67 -25.65 -5.77
CA ILE A 73 22.54 -26.27 -7.09
C ILE A 73 23.95 -26.45 -7.69
N PRO A 74 24.43 -27.69 -7.86
CA PRO A 74 25.70 -27.97 -8.51
C PRO A 74 25.81 -27.31 -9.90
N ALA A 75 26.92 -26.63 -10.16
CA ALA A 75 27.16 -25.95 -11.44
C ALA A 75 27.04 -26.87 -12.66
N LYS A 76 27.33 -28.17 -12.50
CA LYS A 76 27.16 -29.21 -13.54
C LYS A 76 25.75 -29.27 -14.13
N TYR A 77 24.70 -28.96 -13.37
CA TYR A 77 23.34 -28.92 -13.89
C TYR A 77 23.12 -27.75 -14.84
N CYS A 78 23.70 -26.59 -14.53
CA CYS A 78 23.69 -25.43 -15.42
C CYS A 78 24.49 -25.72 -16.70
N SER A 79 25.70 -26.29 -16.57
CA SER A 79 26.53 -26.68 -17.72
C SER A 79 25.82 -27.70 -18.61
N MET A 80 25.14 -28.69 -18.02
CA MET A 80 24.36 -29.68 -18.76
C MET A 80 23.20 -29.03 -19.51
N LEU A 81 22.44 -28.14 -18.88
CA LEU A 81 21.36 -27.41 -19.55
C LEU A 81 21.87 -26.52 -20.70
N LEU A 82 23.05 -25.90 -20.56
CA LEU A 82 23.67 -25.13 -21.64
C LEU A 82 24.01 -26.02 -22.84
N ILE A 83 24.62 -27.18 -22.59
CA ILE A 83 24.96 -28.16 -23.63
C ILE A 83 23.69 -28.70 -24.31
N LEU A 84 22.67 -29.05 -23.53
CA LEU A 84 21.37 -29.49 -24.06
C LEU A 84 20.74 -28.41 -24.93
N THR A 85 20.78 -27.14 -24.50
CA THR A 85 20.25 -26.01 -25.27
C THR A 85 20.97 -25.85 -26.61
N ALA A 86 22.29 -25.94 -26.62
CA ALA A 86 23.08 -25.91 -27.86
C ALA A 86 22.74 -27.09 -28.79
N GLY A 87 22.57 -28.30 -28.23
CA GLY A 87 22.18 -29.49 -28.98
C GLY A 87 20.78 -29.36 -29.60
N LEU A 88 19.81 -28.80 -28.87
CA LEU A 88 18.48 -28.48 -29.41
C LEU A 88 18.58 -27.53 -30.60
N GLY A 89 19.43 -26.50 -30.53
CA GLY A 89 19.65 -25.58 -31.65
C GLY A 89 20.16 -26.28 -32.92
N GLN A 90 21.03 -27.30 -32.77
CA GLN A 90 21.51 -28.09 -33.90
C GLN A 90 20.40 -28.95 -34.51
N LEU A 91 19.61 -29.63 -33.67
CA LEU A 91 18.46 -30.43 -34.11
C LEU A 91 17.42 -29.57 -34.82
N LEU A 92 17.12 -28.38 -34.27
CA LEU A 92 16.20 -27.43 -34.88
C LEU A 92 16.69 -26.99 -36.27
N LYS A 93 17.99 -26.68 -36.40
CA LYS A 93 18.57 -26.29 -37.70
C LYS A 93 18.39 -27.39 -38.75
N ILE A 94 18.59 -28.65 -38.38
CA ILE A 94 18.40 -29.79 -39.29
C ILE A 94 16.92 -29.89 -39.68
N TYR A 95 16.01 -29.80 -38.71
CA TYR A 95 14.57 -29.88 -38.94
C TYR A 95 14.06 -28.77 -39.87
N LEU A 96 14.46 -27.52 -39.65
CA LEU A 96 14.08 -26.38 -40.49
C LEU A 96 14.58 -26.55 -41.94
N LEU A 97 15.81 -27.07 -42.12
CA LEU A 97 16.35 -27.37 -43.45
C LEU A 97 15.58 -28.48 -44.17
N GLN A 98 15.18 -29.53 -43.44
CA GLN A 98 14.45 -30.67 -44.01
C GLN A 98 12.99 -30.35 -44.34
N THR A 99 12.37 -29.45 -43.57
CA THR A 99 10.96 -29.09 -43.72
C THR A 99 10.74 -27.80 -44.52
N GLU A 100 11.82 -27.11 -44.88
CA GLU A 100 11.78 -25.79 -45.54
C GLU A 100 10.93 -24.76 -44.77
N THR A 101 10.88 -24.88 -43.44
CA THR A 101 10.11 -23.98 -42.57
C THR A 101 10.99 -22.86 -42.02
N ILE A 102 10.36 -21.73 -41.70
CA ILE A 102 11.02 -20.57 -41.08
C ILE A 102 10.54 -20.45 -39.64
N LEU A 103 11.49 -20.38 -38.71
CA LEU A 103 11.17 -20.10 -37.30
C LEU A 103 10.77 -18.63 -37.14
N VAL A 104 9.54 -18.41 -36.69
CA VAL A 104 9.03 -17.08 -36.34
C VAL A 104 9.04 -16.95 -34.82
N HIS A 105 9.76 -15.95 -34.32
CA HIS A 105 9.77 -15.63 -32.89
C HIS A 105 8.51 -14.88 -32.50
N ARG A 106 7.89 -15.30 -31.39
CA ARG A 106 6.81 -14.51 -30.78
C ARG A 106 7.33 -13.12 -30.39
N PRO A 107 6.51 -12.07 -30.40
CA PRO A 107 6.92 -10.75 -29.92
C PRO A 107 7.17 -10.75 -28.41
N TYR A 108 8.03 -9.86 -27.93
CA TYR A 108 8.18 -9.62 -26.49
C TYR A 108 7.01 -8.80 -25.96
N ILE A 109 6.64 -9.03 -24.71
CA ILE A 109 5.65 -8.24 -24.00
C ILE A 109 6.33 -6.96 -23.50
N ALA A 110 5.66 -5.83 -23.72
CA ALA A 110 6.03 -4.55 -23.14
C ALA A 110 5.10 -4.23 -21.97
N PHE A 111 5.66 -3.71 -20.88
CA PHE A 111 4.87 -3.19 -19.78
C PHE A 111 4.21 -1.87 -20.19
N THR A 112 2.88 -1.83 -20.18
CA THR A 112 2.09 -0.62 -20.43
C THR A 112 1.79 0.12 -19.13
N ASN A 113 1.47 1.42 -19.21
CA ASN A 113 1.04 2.24 -18.07
C ASN A 113 2.05 2.36 -16.91
N LEU A 114 3.35 2.37 -17.20
CA LEU A 114 4.42 2.49 -16.19
C LEU A 114 4.25 3.70 -15.25
N LYS A 115 3.68 4.81 -15.74
CA LYS A 115 3.40 6.01 -14.93
C LYS A 115 2.31 5.80 -13.88
N GLU A 116 1.42 4.84 -14.09
CA GLU A 116 0.37 4.49 -13.11
C GLU A 116 0.88 3.52 -12.05
N LEU A 117 2.07 2.94 -12.24
CA LEU A 117 2.72 1.99 -11.33
C LEU A 117 3.68 2.68 -10.34
N ASP A 118 3.73 4.01 -10.32
CA ASP A 118 4.61 4.80 -9.45
C ASP A 118 4.07 4.86 -8.01
N VAL A 119 4.13 3.73 -7.30
CA VAL A 119 3.63 3.57 -5.93
C VAL A 119 4.66 4.04 -4.91
N PHE A 120 5.92 3.65 -5.12
CA PHE A 120 7.06 3.95 -4.25
C PHE A 120 7.98 4.99 -4.88
N PRO A 121 8.65 5.83 -4.07
CA PRO A 121 9.61 6.80 -4.58
C PRO A 121 10.84 6.10 -5.20
N ASP A 122 11.56 6.86 -6.01
CA ASP A 122 12.81 6.41 -6.62
C ASP A 122 13.89 6.14 -5.57
N ILE A 123 14.50 4.96 -5.64
CA ILE A 123 15.60 4.58 -4.75
C ILE A 123 16.89 5.25 -5.21
N ASN A 124 17.47 6.05 -4.32
CA ASN A 124 18.77 6.70 -4.51
C ASN A 124 19.94 5.80 -4.03
N HIS A 125 21.18 6.24 -4.29
CA HIS A 125 22.37 5.49 -3.89
C HIS A 125 22.50 5.26 -2.38
N GLU A 126 22.05 6.22 -1.57
CA GLU A 126 22.08 6.11 -0.10
C GLU A 126 21.13 5.00 0.37
N ALA A 127 19.90 4.96 -0.15
CA ALA A 127 18.92 3.94 0.14
C ALA A 127 19.41 2.54 -0.29
N LEU A 128 20.10 2.41 -1.42
CA LEU A 128 20.70 1.14 -1.85
C LEU A 128 21.76 0.63 -0.86
N SER A 129 22.65 1.50 -0.39
CA SER A 129 23.68 1.14 0.58
C SER A 129 23.07 0.73 1.92
N LEU A 130 22.05 1.46 2.38
CA LEU A 130 21.33 1.14 3.60
C LEU A 130 20.55 -0.19 3.48
N THR A 131 19.96 -0.47 2.31
CA THR A 131 19.29 -1.75 2.03
C THR A 131 20.24 -2.93 2.17
N GLU A 132 21.48 -2.76 1.74
CA GLU A 132 22.50 -3.81 1.83
C GLU A 132 22.86 -4.14 3.29
N GLU A 133 22.97 -3.12 4.15
CA GLU A 133 23.19 -3.33 5.58
C GLU A 133 21.96 -3.91 6.27
N LEU A 134 20.75 -3.42 5.95
CA LEU A 134 19.49 -3.96 6.48
C LEU A 134 19.33 -5.45 6.12
N ALA A 135 19.65 -5.85 4.90
CA ALA A 135 19.55 -7.24 4.48
C ALA A 135 20.48 -8.19 5.27
N LYS A 136 21.57 -7.69 5.85
CA LYS A 136 22.50 -8.50 6.66
C LYS A 136 21.95 -8.80 8.05
N ILE A 137 21.15 -7.89 8.60
CA ILE A 137 20.67 -7.97 10.00
C ILE A 137 19.21 -8.40 10.09
N SER A 138 18.38 -8.07 9.08
CA SER A 138 16.94 -8.29 9.12
C SER A 138 16.55 -9.75 9.27
N SER A 139 15.63 -10.01 10.20
CA SER A 139 15.00 -11.32 10.39
C SER A 139 14.20 -11.80 9.18
N PHE A 140 13.85 -10.90 8.25
CA PHE A 140 13.16 -11.21 7.00
C PHE A 140 14.07 -11.94 5.98
N VAL A 141 15.39 -11.84 6.14
CA VAL A 141 16.37 -12.43 5.22
C VAL A 141 16.98 -13.69 5.82
N LEU A 142 16.84 -14.82 5.12
CA LEU A 142 17.59 -16.02 5.47
C LEU A 142 19.08 -15.80 5.19
N LYS A 143 19.94 -16.01 6.19
CA LYS A 143 21.40 -15.82 6.09
C LYS A 143 22.03 -16.49 4.85
N PRO A 144 21.68 -17.75 4.48
CA PRO A 144 22.21 -18.36 3.27
C PRO A 144 21.84 -17.62 1.98
N MET A 145 20.72 -16.89 1.97
CA MET A 145 20.21 -16.18 0.80
C MET A 145 20.80 -14.77 0.61
N LEU A 146 21.53 -14.24 1.60
CA LEU A 146 22.14 -12.90 1.56
C LEU A 146 22.94 -12.62 0.26
N PRO A 147 23.73 -13.56 -0.31
CA PRO A 147 24.45 -13.30 -1.55
C PRO A 147 23.53 -12.91 -2.73
N PHE A 148 22.30 -13.42 -2.79
CA PHE A 148 21.35 -13.02 -3.83
C PHE A 148 20.84 -11.59 -3.64
N TRP A 149 20.62 -11.15 -2.39
CA TRP A 149 20.28 -9.75 -2.09
C TRP A 149 21.38 -8.79 -2.54
N VAL A 150 22.64 -9.07 -2.16
CA VAL A 150 23.79 -8.25 -2.56
C VAL A 150 23.96 -8.20 -4.09
N ALA A 151 23.79 -9.35 -4.75
CA ALA A 151 23.84 -9.41 -6.21
C ALA A 151 22.70 -8.65 -6.89
N ALA A 152 21.48 -8.66 -6.32
CA ALA A 152 20.34 -7.90 -6.83
C ALA A 152 20.58 -6.39 -6.73
N LEU A 153 21.09 -5.91 -5.59
CA LEU A 153 21.44 -4.50 -5.39
C LEU A 153 22.56 -4.05 -6.32
N THR A 154 23.58 -4.89 -6.51
CA THR A 154 24.67 -4.65 -7.45
C THR A 154 24.16 -4.57 -8.89
N ALA A 155 23.25 -5.46 -9.28
CA ALA A 155 22.63 -5.44 -10.59
C ALA A 155 21.85 -4.14 -10.84
N PHE A 156 21.11 -3.65 -9.84
CA PHE A 156 20.39 -2.38 -9.92
C PHE A 156 21.36 -1.19 -10.13
N ARG A 157 22.44 -1.13 -9.34
CA ARG A 157 23.50 -0.10 -9.47
C ARG A 157 24.15 -0.09 -10.85
N GLN A 158 24.23 -1.25 -11.51
CA GLN A 158 24.81 -1.43 -12.84
C GLN A 158 23.79 -1.29 -13.97
N HIS A 159 22.58 -0.78 -13.69
CA HIS A 159 21.48 -0.65 -14.64
C HIS A 159 21.03 -1.99 -15.27
N ARG A 160 21.37 -3.12 -14.64
CA ARG A 160 20.89 -4.47 -15.03
C ARG A 160 19.58 -4.76 -14.31
N TYR A 161 18.52 -4.03 -14.67
CA TYR A 161 17.24 -4.04 -13.99
C TYR A 161 16.55 -5.41 -14.00
N ALA A 162 16.58 -6.12 -15.13
CA ALA A 162 16.05 -7.48 -15.20
C ALA A 162 16.77 -8.42 -14.21
N ASP A 163 18.10 -8.38 -14.18
CA ASP A 163 18.89 -9.22 -13.26
C ASP A 163 18.59 -8.91 -11.80
N CYS A 164 18.38 -7.63 -11.46
CA CYS A 164 17.93 -7.22 -10.12
C CYS A 164 16.62 -7.91 -9.76
N VAL A 165 15.60 -7.78 -10.59
CA VAL A 165 14.25 -8.33 -10.31
C VAL A 165 14.25 -9.86 -10.30
N ILE A 166 14.98 -10.50 -11.21
CA ILE A 166 15.12 -11.97 -11.26
C ILE A 166 15.73 -12.52 -9.97
N LEU A 167 16.71 -11.82 -9.41
CA LEU A 167 17.34 -12.24 -8.15
C LEU A 167 16.45 -11.93 -6.95
N LEU A 168 15.73 -10.80 -6.97
CA LEU A 168 14.99 -10.26 -5.84
C LEU A 168 13.61 -10.90 -5.63
N LEU A 169 12.88 -11.23 -6.71
CA LEU A 169 11.55 -11.86 -6.61
C LEU A 169 11.55 -13.16 -5.80
N PRO A 170 12.49 -14.11 -6.04
CA PRO A 170 12.60 -15.30 -5.19
C PRO A 170 12.92 -14.97 -3.72
N GLN A 171 13.67 -13.90 -3.46
CA GLN A 171 13.99 -13.51 -2.09
C GLN A 171 12.79 -12.91 -1.35
N LEU A 172 12.00 -12.09 -2.05
CA LEU A 172 10.72 -11.62 -1.54
C LEU A 172 9.80 -12.80 -1.19
N GLU A 173 9.68 -13.78 -2.08
CA GLU A 173 8.86 -14.97 -1.83
C GLU A 173 9.37 -15.78 -0.63
N THR A 174 10.69 -15.93 -0.48
CA THR A 174 11.31 -16.60 0.67
C THR A 174 11.06 -15.85 1.98
N GLY A 175 11.27 -14.53 2.01
CA GLY A 175 11.05 -13.72 3.22
C GLY A 175 9.59 -13.68 3.65
N LEU A 176 8.67 -13.59 2.68
CA LEU A 176 7.24 -13.69 2.94
C LEU A 176 6.87 -15.10 3.46
N ARG A 177 7.49 -16.18 2.93
CA ARG A 177 7.25 -17.55 3.42
C ARG A 177 7.73 -17.70 4.85
N LEU A 178 8.89 -17.13 5.18
CA LEU A 178 9.39 -17.09 6.54
C LEU A 178 8.38 -16.40 7.47
N LEU A 179 7.95 -15.18 7.12
CA LEU A 179 6.94 -14.43 7.88
C LEU A 179 5.65 -15.24 8.06
N PHE A 180 5.15 -15.85 6.98
CA PHE A 180 3.97 -16.71 6.99
C PHE A 180 4.09 -17.86 7.99
N THR A 181 5.21 -18.58 7.97
CA THR A 181 5.43 -19.71 8.88
C THR A 181 5.54 -19.25 10.33
N THR A 182 6.12 -18.08 10.59
CA THR A 182 6.24 -17.49 11.92
C THR A 182 4.88 -17.08 12.47
N VAL A 183 4.10 -16.29 11.71
CA VAL A 183 2.83 -15.73 12.19
C VAL A 183 1.72 -16.77 12.30
N ASN A 184 1.75 -17.81 11.45
CA ASN A 184 0.82 -18.94 11.51
C ASN A 184 1.37 -20.15 12.30
N LYS A 185 2.53 -20.01 12.97
CA LYS A 185 3.15 -21.07 13.80
C LYS A 185 3.29 -22.42 13.09
N CYS A 186 3.68 -22.41 11.81
CA CYS A 186 3.76 -23.60 10.96
C CYS A 186 5.13 -23.76 10.25
N PRO A 187 6.25 -23.93 10.99
CA PRO A 187 7.60 -23.95 10.44
C PRO A 187 7.81 -25.02 9.35
N ASN A 188 7.12 -26.15 9.45
CA ASN A 188 7.21 -27.25 8.48
C ASN A 188 6.75 -26.87 7.06
N ARG A 189 6.04 -25.74 6.90
CA ARG A 189 5.50 -25.27 5.62
C ARG A 189 6.40 -24.29 4.88
N LEU A 190 7.61 -24.02 5.38
CA LEU A 190 8.55 -23.09 4.75
C LEU A 190 8.87 -23.47 3.30
N LEU A 191 8.90 -24.76 2.99
CA LEU A 191 9.17 -25.31 1.66
C LEU A 191 7.91 -25.55 0.82
N THR A 192 6.81 -24.84 1.10
CA THR A 192 5.54 -24.95 0.37
C THR A 192 5.17 -23.63 -0.32
N ALA A 193 4.40 -23.71 -1.41
CA ALA A 193 3.98 -22.57 -2.23
C ALA A 193 2.53 -22.09 -1.93
N GLU A 194 2.09 -22.15 -0.66
CA GLU A 194 0.68 -21.93 -0.27
C GLU A 194 0.45 -20.62 0.51
N MET A 195 1.44 -19.73 0.50
CA MET A 195 1.52 -18.60 1.41
C MET A 195 0.40 -17.54 1.27
N LEU A 196 -0.16 -17.36 0.07
CA LEU A 196 -1.16 -16.32 -0.23
C LEU A 196 -2.61 -16.85 -0.21
N THR A 197 -2.86 -18.06 0.30
CA THR A 197 -4.22 -18.58 0.44
C THR A 197 -4.98 -17.90 1.58
N LYS A 198 -6.30 -17.73 1.43
CA LYS A 198 -7.15 -17.10 2.45
C LYS A 198 -7.31 -17.95 3.71
N GLN A 199 -7.30 -19.27 3.54
CA GLN A 199 -7.49 -20.25 4.60
C GLN A 199 -6.39 -21.29 4.52
N LEU A 200 -5.93 -21.72 5.69
CA LEU A 200 -5.07 -22.90 5.82
C LEU A 200 -5.95 -24.17 5.70
N ASN A 201 -5.33 -25.30 5.40
CA ASN A 201 -6.03 -26.58 5.21
C ASN A 201 -6.85 -27.00 6.44
N ASP A 202 -6.50 -26.46 7.62
CA ASP A 202 -7.17 -26.71 8.91
C ASP A 202 -8.37 -25.76 9.18
N LYS A 203 -8.83 -24.99 8.18
CA LYS A 203 -9.85 -23.92 8.28
C LYS A 203 -9.45 -22.70 9.11
N GLU A 204 -8.20 -22.64 9.58
CA GLU A 204 -7.65 -21.46 10.25
C GLU A 204 -7.41 -20.32 9.26
N ILE A 205 -7.62 -19.09 9.72
CA ILE A 205 -7.42 -17.88 8.93
C ILE A 205 -5.93 -17.59 8.83
N ASN A 206 -5.43 -17.44 7.60
CA ASN A 206 -4.04 -17.02 7.36
C ASN A 206 -3.80 -15.63 7.95
N GLN A 207 -2.84 -15.52 8.88
CA GLN A 207 -2.51 -14.26 9.56
C GLN A 207 -1.58 -13.35 8.75
N LEU A 208 -0.93 -13.86 7.70
CA LEU A 208 0.01 -13.09 6.89
C LEU A 208 -0.61 -11.80 6.30
N PRO A 209 -1.81 -11.82 5.67
CA PRO A 209 -2.42 -10.61 5.14
C PRO A 209 -2.70 -9.55 6.21
N LEU A 210 -3.04 -9.97 7.44
CA LEU A 210 -3.28 -9.05 8.54
C LEU A 210 -1.97 -8.36 8.99
N ILE A 211 -0.89 -9.13 9.08
CA ILE A 211 0.43 -8.63 9.50
C ILE A 211 1.08 -7.73 8.43
N LEU A 212 0.93 -8.07 7.15
CA LEU A 212 1.38 -7.23 6.03
C LEU A 212 0.52 -5.98 5.86
N GLY A 213 -0.77 -6.06 6.19
CA GLY A 213 -1.72 -4.98 5.96
C GLY A 213 -2.13 -4.84 4.50
N GLU A 214 -3.24 -4.13 4.29
CA GLU A 214 -3.90 -3.99 2.99
C GLU A 214 -2.98 -3.39 1.89
N PRO A 215 -2.20 -2.31 2.11
CA PRO A 215 -1.39 -1.72 1.04
C PRO A 215 -0.33 -2.68 0.49
N SER A 216 0.33 -3.44 1.37
CA SER A 216 1.35 -4.41 0.94
C SER A 216 0.72 -5.61 0.24
N MET A 217 -0.47 -6.04 0.66
CA MET A 217 -1.21 -7.12 0.01
C MET A 217 -1.73 -6.71 -1.37
N GLU A 218 -2.24 -5.49 -1.52
CA GLU A 218 -2.67 -4.93 -2.80
C GLU A 218 -1.50 -4.89 -3.78
N PHE A 219 -0.34 -4.37 -3.36
CA PHE A 219 0.86 -4.36 -4.20
C PHE A 219 1.23 -5.78 -4.66
N LEU A 220 1.30 -6.76 -3.74
CA LEU A 220 1.61 -8.15 -4.08
C LEU A 220 0.59 -8.77 -5.05
N TRP A 221 -0.69 -8.49 -4.88
CA TRP A 221 -1.72 -9.00 -5.78
C TRP A 221 -1.67 -8.33 -7.15
N ASP A 222 -1.54 -7.01 -7.21
CA ASP A 222 -1.56 -6.27 -8.46
C ASP A 222 -0.29 -6.50 -9.29
N PHE A 223 0.90 -6.41 -8.67
CA PHE A 223 2.18 -6.54 -9.39
C PHE A 223 2.50 -7.98 -9.79
N LEU A 224 2.09 -8.98 -9.01
CA LEU A 224 2.53 -10.36 -9.21
C LEU A 224 1.42 -11.32 -9.67
N ASN A 225 0.13 -11.06 -9.37
CA ASN A 225 -0.93 -12.08 -9.56
C ASN A 225 -2.09 -11.66 -10.46
N HIS A 226 -2.50 -10.38 -10.45
CA HIS A 226 -3.70 -9.93 -11.16
C HIS A 226 -3.57 -10.16 -12.67
N GLN A 227 -4.58 -10.75 -13.30
CA GLN A 227 -4.51 -11.15 -14.72
C GLN A 227 -4.24 -9.97 -15.67
N GLU A 228 -4.82 -8.81 -15.38
CA GLU A 228 -4.60 -7.55 -16.13
C GLU A 228 -3.48 -6.69 -15.53
N GLY A 229 -2.83 -7.16 -14.46
CA GLY A 229 -1.72 -6.47 -13.82
C GLY A 229 -0.38 -6.78 -14.50
N PRO A 230 0.73 -6.17 -14.04
CA PRO A 230 2.05 -6.40 -14.63
C PRO A 230 2.52 -7.85 -14.62
N ARG A 231 2.10 -8.69 -13.66
CA ARG A 231 2.50 -10.11 -13.52
C ARG A 231 3.99 -10.34 -13.78
N VAL A 232 4.83 -9.47 -13.21
CA VAL A 232 6.26 -9.33 -13.56
C VAL A 232 7.00 -10.67 -13.47
N ARG A 233 6.73 -11.44 -12.41
CA ARG A 233 7.33 -12.77 -12.20
C ARG A 233 6.99 -13.74 -13.32
N ASP A 234 5.72 -13.84 -13.69
CA ASP A 234 5.25 -14.84 -14.64
C ASP A 234 5.88 -14.58 -16.01
N HIS A 235 5.81 -13.34 -16.50
CA HIS A 235 6.42 -12.95 -17.77
C HIS A 235 7.95 -13.11 -17.79
N LEU A 236 8.65 -12.75 -16.70
CA LEU A 236 10.09 -12.99 -16.60
C LEU A 236 10.42 -14.49 -16.61
N SER A 237 9.64 -15.29 -15.88
CA SER A 237 9.87 -16.72 -15.74
C SER A 237 9.64 -17.50 -17.04
N HIS A 238 8.72 -17.04 -17.90
CA HIS A 238 8.46 -17.60 -19.22
C HIS A 238 9.36 -17.03 -20.33
N GLY A 239 10.23 -16.07 -20.01
CA GLY A 239 11.09 -15.41 -20.99
C GLY A 239 10.29 -14.50 -21.94
N GLU A 240 9.14 -13.98 -21.50
CA GLU A 240 8.24 -13.16 -22.31
C GLU A 240 8.70 -11.71 -22.47
N ILE A 241 9.72 -11.30 -21.72
CA ILE A 241 10.25 -9.93 -21.69
C ILE A 241 11.68 -9.89 -22.22
N ASN A 242 12.00 -8.83 -22.96
CA ASN A 242 13.38 -8.54 -23.35
C ASN A 242 14.18 -8.08 -22.12
N LEU A 243 15.15 -8.89 -21.69
CA LEU A 243 15.95 -8.62 -20.49
C LEU A 243 16.82 -7.35 -20.63
N ASN A 244 17.20 -6.98 -21.86
CA ASN A 244 18.04 -5.81 -22.12
C ASN A 244 17.25 -4.49 -22.08
N GLU A 245 15.92 -4.56 -22.28
CA GLU A 245 15.01 -3.41 -22.33
C GLU A 245 14.06 -3.40 -21.13
N PHE A 246 14.41 -4.09 -20.05
CA PHE A 246 13.56 -4.20 -18.87
C PHE A 246 13.42 -2.83 -18.18
N PRO A 247 12.18 -2.35 -17.92
CA PRO A 247 11.97 -1.01 -17.39
C PRO A 247 12.59 -0.80 -16.01
N ARG A 248 13.28 0.34 -15.84
CA ARG A 248 13.83 0.77 -14.55
C ARG A 248 12.72 0.92 -13.51
N GLU A 249 11.58 1.45 -13.92
CA GLU A 249 10.43 1.75 -13.07
C GLU A 249 9.94 0.49 -12.36
N ILE A 250 9.77 -0.62 -13.10
CA ILE A 250 9.35 -1.91 -12.51
C ILE A 250 10.37 -2.40 -11.49
N ALA A 251 11.67 -2.33 -11.83
CA ALA A 251 12.72 -2.73 -10.91
C ALA A 251 12.76 -1.86 -9.65
N ASN A 252 12.56 -0.54 -9.80
CA ASN A 252 12.48 0.39 -8.68
C ASN A 252 11.33 0.03 -7.74
N GLN A 253 10.12 -0.22 -8.28
CA GLN A 253 8.95 -0.55 -7.47
C GLN A 253 9.13 -1.86 -6.69
N ILE A 254 9.64 -2.93 -7.32
CA ILE A 254 9.92 -4.21 -6.62
C ILE A 254 11.02 -4.03 -5.57
N LEU A 255 12.05 -3.25 -5.87
CA LEU A 255 13.13 -3.01 -4.93
C LEU A 255 12.66 -2.16 -3.75
N ALA A 256 11.93 -1.08 -3.99
CA ALA A 256 11.37 -0.22 -2.94
C ALA A 256 10.39 -0.97 -2.05
N PHE A 257 9.56 -1.83 -2.63
CA PHE A 257 8.71 -2.73 -1.85
C PHE A 257 9.54 -3.68 -0.98
N SER A 258 10.64 -4.24 -1.51
CA SER A 258 11.56 -5.08 -0.72
C SER A 258 12.17 -4.32 0.45
N VAL A 259 12.67 -3.10 0.21
CA VAL A 259 13.23 -2.22 1.26
C VAL A 259 12.19 -1.95 2.34
N THR A 260 10.96 -1.64 1.91
CA THR A 260 9.83 -1.40 2.81
C THR A 260 9.59 -2.57 3.76
N LEU A 261 9.60 -3.81 3.24
CA LEU A 261 9.42 -5.00 4.07
C LEU A 261 10.61 -5.22 5.00
N LEU A 262 11.84 -5.00 4.53
CA LEU A 262 13.03 -5.10 5.36
C LEU A 262 12.97 -4.15 6.55
N CYS A 263 12.63 -2.88 6.31
CA CYS A 263 12.48 -1.88 7.38
C CYS A 263 11.36 -2.28 8.37
N ARG A 264 10.20 -2.69 7.85
CA ARG A 264 9.03 -3.02 8.68
C ARG A 264 9.28 -4.22 9.61
N PHE A 265 10.03 -5.21 9.15
CA PHE A 265 10.26 -6.46 9.87
C PHE A 265 11.69 -6.57 10.44
N SER A 266 12.39 -5.43 10.56
CA SER A 266 13.61 -5.29 11.34
C SER A 266 13.30 -4.76 12.75
N GLU A 267 14.14 -5.10 13.72
CA GLU A 267 13.94 -4.66 15.09
C GLU A 267 14.25 -3.15 15.25
N VAL A 268 13.58 -2.49 16.20
CA VAL A 268 13.73 -1.03 16.41
C VAL A 268 15.18 -0.65 16.77
N GLU A 269 15.87 -1.52 17.51
CA GLU A 269 17.29 -1.35 17.86
C GLU A 269 18.21 -1.46 16.64
N GLU A 270 17.90 -2.34 15.69
CA GLU A 270 18.61 -2.48 14.41
C GLU A 270 18.46 -1.22 13.56
N LEU A 271 17.24 -0.67 13.45
CA LEU A 271 17.00 0.60 12.75
C LEU A 271 17.66 1.80 13.44
N ALA A 272 17.77 1.81 14.76
CA ALA A 272 18.41 2.90 15.50
C ALA A 272 19.92 2.97 15.27
N THR A 273 20.59 1.82 15.05
CA THR A 273 22.03 1.76 14.76
C THR A 273 22.36 2.27 13.35
N LEU A 274 21.46 2.01 12.40
CA LEU A 274 21.56 2.47 11.03
C LEU A 274 20.87 3.83 10.93
N LYS A 275 21.57 4.95 11.14
CA LYS A 275 21.02 6.32 11.00
C LYS A 275 20.14 6.46 9.75
N VAL A 276 18.83 6.22 9.88
CA VAL A 276 17.92 6.08 8.73
C VAL A 276 17.82 7.45 8.07
N GLY A 277 18.53 7.62 6.96
CA GLY A 277 18.54 8.86 6.19
C GLY A 277 17.15 9.19 5.65
N ALA A 278 16.93 10.46 5.32
CA ALA A 278 15.63 11.00 4.89
C ALA A 278 14.98 10.26 3.70
N GLY A 279 15.75 9.49 2.91
CA GLY A 279 15.25 8.69 1.79
C GLY A 279 14.41 7.47 2.18
N ILE A 280 14.69 6.79 3.31
CA ILE A 280 13.90 5.64 3.76
C ILE A 280 12.64 6.08 4.52
N VAL A 281 12.68 7.23 5.20
CA VAL A 281 11.51 7.81 5.90
C VAL A 281 10.33 8.03 4.93
N GLN A 282 10.60 8.39 3.67
CA GLN A 282 9.55 8.53 2.64
C GLN A 282 8.96 7.18 2.19
N VAL A 283 9.76 6.11 2.22
CA VAL A 283 9.32 4.74 1.88
C VAL A 283 8.54 4.13 3.06
N GLU A 284 8.96 4.39 4.30
CA GLU A 284 8.24 4.02 5.53
C GLU A 284 6.88 4.72 5.65
N GLN A 285 6.76 5.99 5.25
CA GLN A 285 5.50 6.74 5.29
C GLN A 285 4.38 6.09 4.47
N TYR A 286 4.72 5.32 3.42
CA TYR A 286 3.74 4.59 2.62
C TYR A 286 3.21 3.32 3.31
N VAL A 287 4.05 2.66 4.12
CA VAL A 287 3.64 1.49 4.93
C VAL A 287 3.02 1.88 6.27
N ASN A 288 3.38 3.05 6.78
CA ASN A 288 2.79 3.65 7.97
C ASN A 288 1.47 4.37 7.68
N CYS A 289 0.65 3.93 6.71
CA CYS A 289 -0.78 4.27 6.69
C CYS A 289 -1.55 3.78 7.95
N THR A 290 -0.87 3.10 8.87
CA THR A 290 -1.31 2.80 10.24
C THR A 290 -0.65 3.66 11.33
N GLN A 291 0.28 4.56 11.01
CA GLN A 291 0.68 5.64 11.92
C GLN A 291 -0.14 6.89 11.63
N SER A 292 -0.74 7.42 12.70
CA SER A 292 -1.60 8.60 12.76
C SER A 292 -1.25 9.66 11.69
N SER A 293 -2.16 9.87 10.73
CA SER A 293 -2.11 11.01 9.82
C SER A 293 -1.82 12.30 10.62
N PRO A 294 -1.03 13.26 10.10
CA PRO A 294 -0.80 14.55 10.77
C PRO A 294 -2.11 15.23 11.19
N CYS A 295 -3.19 15.04 10.44
CA CYS A 295 -4.52 15.54 10.79
C CYS A 295 -5.11 14.82 12.01
N ILE A 296 -4.93 13.50 12.14
CA ILE A 296 -5.41 12.72 13.29
C ILE A 296 -4.65 13.15 14.55
N SER A 297 -3.32 13.21 14.50
CA SER A 297 -2.47 13.64 15.61
C SER A 297 -2.82 15.07 16.07
N MET A 298 -2.94 16.00 15.13
CA MET A 298 -3.33 17.39 15.44
C MET A 298 -4.76 17.48 15.98
N THR A 299 -5.69 16.65 15.48
CA THR A 299 -7.06 16.58 16.00
C THR A 299 -7.07 16.08 17.44
N THR A 300 -6.32 15.01 17.76
CA THR A 300 -6.20 14.49 19.12
C THR A 300 -5.55 15.49 20.08
N GLU A 301 -4.55 16.25 19.62
CA GLU A 301 -3.89 17.29 20.40
C GLU A 301 -4.83 18.46 20.71
N ILE A 302 -5.56 18.98 19.71
CA ILE A 302 -6.54 20.05 19.92
C ILE A 302 -7.65 19.57 20.86
N LEU A 303 -8.11 18.34 20.66
CA LEU A 303 -9.16 17.75 21.48
C LEU A 303 -8.73 17.61 22.95
N SER A 304 -7.51 17.15 23.23
CA SER A 304 -7.00 17.05 24.61
C SER A 304 -6.89 18.43 25.27
N GLN A 305 -6.45 19.45 24.53
CA GLN A 305 -6.43 20.84 25.02
C GLN A 305 -7.84 21.33 25.37
N LEU A 306 -8.84 21.04 24.53
CA LEU A 306 -10.23 21.46 24.75
C LEU A 306 -10.90 20.74 25.92
N GLN A 307 -10.44 19.54 26.30
CA GLN A 307 -11.01 18.82 27.44
C GLN A 307 -10.85 19.58 28.76
N HIS A 308 -9.76 20.33 28.93
CA HIS A 308 -9.53 21.13 30.12
C HIS A 308 -10.56 22.28 30.30
N HIS A 309 -11.33 22.59 29.26
CA HIS A 309 -12.39 23.60 29.27
C HIS A 309 -13.79 23.01 29.44
N LEU A 310 -13.92 21.68 29.54
CA LEU A 310 -15.19 21.04 29.82
C LEU A 310 -15.62 21.30 31.29
N PRO A 311 -16.93 21.43 31.55
CA PRO A 311 -17.46 21.44 32.92
C PRO A 311 -16.94 20.23 33.71
N GLN A 312 -16.62 20.42 35.00
CA GLN A 312 -15.96 19.41 35.86
C GLN A 312 -16.65 18.02 35.88
N ASN A 313 -17.93 17.95 35.53
CA ASN A 313 -18.72 16.72 35.45
C ASN A 313 -18.54 15.90 34.15
N CYS A 314 -17.74 16.40 33.19
CA CYS A 314 -17.54 15.82 31.84
C CYS A 314 -16.14 15.23 31.59
N TYR A 315 -15.28 15.10 32.62
CA TYR A 315 -13.96 14.48 32.48
C TYR A 315 -14.08 12.97 32.22
N ILE A 316 -13.46 12.47 31.14
CA ILE A 316 -13.28 11.01 30.89
C ILE A 316 -11.82 10.79 30.46
N LEU A 317 -11.18 9.81 31.10
CA LEU A 317 -9.73 9.60 31.09
C LEU A 317 -9.19 8.84 29.86
N ASP A 318 -10.01 8.09 29.10
CA ASP A 318 -9.44 7.03 28.24
C ASP A 318 -9.75 7.04 26.73
N ASP A 319 -10.78 7.72 26.21
CA ASP A 319 -10.91 7.87 24.75
C ASP A 319 -11.87 9.01 24.39
N LEU A 320 -11.29 10.05 23.79
CA LEU A 320 -11.94 11.30 23.42
C LEU A 320 -12.89 11.15 22.22
N MET A 321 -12.83 10.01 21.54
CA MET A 321 -13.70 9.63 20.44
C MET A 321 -14.87 8.74 20.87
N ASN A 322 -15.08 8.52 22.18
CA ASN A 322 -16.18 7.70 22.68
C ASN A 322 -17.56 8.38 22.60
N ASN A 323 -18.57 7.57 22.29
CA ASN A 323 -19.98 7.97 22.23
C ASN A 323 -20.50 8.57 23.56
N LEU A 324 -19.94 8.15 24.69
CA LEU A 324 -20.35 8.56 26.04
C LEU A 324 -20.10 10.04 26.35
N LEU A 325 -19.02 10.62 25.82
CA LEU A 325 -18.68 12.04 26.03
C LEU A 325 -19.64 12.95 25.25
N SER A 326 -20.08 12.49 24.06
CA SER A 326 -21.07 13.19 23.23
C SER A 326 -22.44 13.25 23.90
N GLU A 327 -22.85 12.17 24.58
CA GLU A 327 -24.15 12.08 25.27
C GLU A 327 -24.25 13.05 26.46
N LYS A 328 -23.22 13.11 27.31
CA LYS A 328 -23.19 14.04 28.46
C LYS A 328 -23.23 15.51 28.02
N LEU A 329 -22.53 15.84 26.93
CA LEU A 329 -22.51 17.20 26.39
C LEU A 329 -23.84 17.60 25.75
N LEU A 330 -24.53 16.67 25.09
CA LEU A 330 -25.89 16.88 24.60
C LEU A 330 -26.88 17.17 25.74
N VAL A 331 -26.78 16.45 26.86
CA VAL A 331 -27.60 16.73 28.05
C VAL A 331 -27.36 18.15 28.57
N GLN A 332 -26.11 18.58 28.61
CA GLN A 332 -25.75 19.92 29.08
C GLN A 332 -26.20 21.03 28.11
N LEU A 333 -26.10 20.81 26.81
CA LEU A 333 -26.71 21.69 25.79
C LEU A 333 -28.21 21.82 25.96
N CYS A 334 -28.93 20.70 26.11
CA CYS A 334 -30.38 20.68 26.30
C CYS A 334 -30.79 21.40 27.60
N SER A 335 -29.88 21.48 28.57
CA SER A 335 -30.08 22.20 29.83
C SER A 335 -29.72 23.69 29.74
N THR A 336 -29.11 24.15 28.62
CA THR A 336 -28.69 25.55 28.44
C THR A 336 -29.86 26.38 27.90
N HIS A 337 -30.35 27.32 28.71
CA HIS A 337 -31.44 28.21 28.30
C HIS A 337 -30.92 29.36 27.43
N ILE A 338 -31.36 29.42 26.17
CA ILE A 338 -31.11 30.55 25.27
C ILE A 338 -32.38 31.40 25.23
N CYS A 339 -32.34 32.61 25.79
CA CYS A 339 -33.46 33.54 25.76
C CYS A 339 -33.82 33.91 24.32
N THR A 340 -35.05 33.61 23.91
CA THR A 340 -35.57 33.89 22.56
C THR A 340 -36.18 35.30 22.44
N LEU A 341 -36.65 35.87 23.56
CA LEU A 341 -37.17 37.23 23.66
C LEU A 341 -36.04 38.21 24.02
N TYR A 342 -35.91 39.32 23.28
CA TYR A 342 -34.86 40.33 23.43
C TYR A 342 -33.42 39.80 23.33
N CYS A 343 -33.20 38.73 22.56
CA CYS A 343 -31.88 38.16 22.34
C CYS A 343 -30.93 39.18 21.67
N PRO A 344 -29.71 39.41 22.19
CA PRO A 344 -28.75 40.31 21.58
C PRO A 344 -28.46 39.95 20.13
N ARG A 345 -28.37 40.95 19.24
CA ARG A 345 -28.09 40.73 17.80
C ARG A 345 -26.79 39.96 17.57
N SER A 346 -25.79 40.18 18.42
CA SER A 346 -24.50 39.49 18.35
C SER A 346 -24.63 37.99 18.57
N VAL A 347 -25.49 37.56 19.50
CA VAL A 347 -25.80 36.16 19.78
C VAL A 347 -26.56 35.53 18.61
N LEU A 348 -27.56 36.23 18.07
CA LEU A 348 -28.32 35.74 16.90
C LEU A 348 -27.42 35.52 15.68
N GLU A 349 -26.48 36.43 15.40
CA GLU A 349 -25.54 36.28 14.28
C GLU A 349 -24.67 35.02 14.42
N ILE A 350 -24.14 34.75 15.61
CA ILE A 350 -23.33 33.56 15.87
C ILE A 350 -24.15 32.28 15.78
N LEU A 351 -25.38 32.27 16.32
CA LEU A 351 -26.29 31.13 16.22
C LEU A 351 -26.62 30.78 14.76
N VAL A 352 -26.78 31.79 13.90
CA VAL A 352 -26.99 31.56 12.46
C VAL A 352 -25.75 30.90 11.83
N VAL A 353 -24.55 31.35 12.18
CA VAL A 353 -23.31 30.74 11.68
C VAL A 353 -23.16 29.29 12.17
N PHE A 354 -23.42 29.02 13.46
CA PHE A 354 -23.38 27.64 13.99
C PHE A 354 -24.39 26.71 13.34
N ARG A 355 -25.63 27.18 13.11
CA ARG A 355 -26.63 26.39 12.38
C ARG A 355 -26.15 26.02 10.97
N LYS A 356 -25.53 26.98 10.26
CA LYS A 356 -24.96 26.70 8.94
C LYS A 356 -23.82 25.69 8.99
N ILE A 357 -22.86 25.86 9.91
CA ILE A 357 -21.73 24.92 10.06
C ILE A 357 -22.26 23.51 10.37
N SER A 358 -23.20 23.38 11.33
CA SER A 358 -23.79 22.10 11.71
C SER A 358 -24.54 21.44 10.54
N ALA A 359 -25.32 22.21 9.77
CA ALA A 359 -26.00 21.70 8.58
C ALA A 359 -25.02 21.19 7.52
N GLN A 360 -23.92 21.91 7.28
CA GLN A 360 -22.86 21.48 6.35
C GLN A 360 -22.17 20.20 6.85
N CYS A 361 -21.82 20.12 8.14
CA CYS A 361 -21.23 18.90 8.73
C CYS A 361 -22.15 17.68 8.61
N HIS A 362 -23.46 17.87 8.82
CA HIS A 362 -24.45 16.82 8.64
C HIS A 362 -24.53 16.37 7.18
N GLN A 363 -24.58 17.32 6.24
CA GLN A 363 -24.59 17.02 4.81
C GLN A 363 -23.32 16.27 4.35
N VAL A 364 -22.12 16.64 4.84
CA VAL A 364 -20.89 15.89 4.57
C VAL A 364 -21.03 14.45 5.07
N SER A 365 -21.56 14.27 6.28
CA SER A 365 -21.75 12.94 6.88
C SER A 365 -22.68 12.09 6.03
N ASP A 366 -23.83 12.62 5.61
CA ASP A 366 -24.80 11.92 4.76
C ASP A 366 -24.22 11.55 3.40
N GLN A 367 -23.50 12.48 2.75
CA GLN A 367 -22.85 12.23 1.46
C GLN A 367 -21.81 11.12 1.56
N VAL A 368 -20.98 11.15 2.60
CA VAL A 368 -19.94 10.15 2.85
C VAL A 368 -20.56 8.78 3.12
N ILE A 369 -21.57 8.70 3.98
CA ILE A 369 -22.28 7.45 4.30
C ILE A 369 -22.89 6.86 3.03
N ALA A 370 -23.71 7.63 2.31
CA ALA A 370 -24.37 7.18 1.10
C ALA A 370 -23.37 6.75 0.00
N SER A 371 -22.29 7.52 -0.19
CA SER A 371 -21.25 7.20 -1.18
C SER A 371 -20.49 5.93 -0.81
N THR A 372 -20.21 5.73 0.48
CA THR A 372 -19.52 4.54 1.00
C THR A 372 -20.38 3.31 0.81
N GLU A 373 -21.66 3.34 1.22
CA GLU A 373 -22.58 2.22 1.06
C GLU A 373 -22.78 1.84 -0.41
N MET A 374 -22.99 2.82 -1.28
CA MET A 374 -23.16 2.57 -2.72
C MET A 374 -21.91 1.93 -3.33
N ARG A 375 -20.72 2.46 -3.02
CA ARG A 375 -19.46 1.95 -3.58
C ARG A 375 -19.08 0.60 -2.99
N TYR A 376 -19.35 0.36 -1.72
CA TYR A 376 -19.20 -0.94 -1.08
C TYR A 376 -20.04 -2.02 -1.77
N LYS A 377 -21.32 -1.74 -2.05
CA LYS A 377 -22.20 -2.65 -2.82
C LYS A 377 -21.62 -2.95 -4.21
N LYS A 378 -21.14 -1.92 -4.92
CA LYS A 378 -20.49 -2.11 -6.24
C LYS A 378 -19.17 -2.87 -6.16
N TRP A 379 -18.42 -2.70 -5.08
CA TRP A 379 -17.17 -3.41 -4.81
C TRP A 379 -17.42 -4.90 -4.61
N ILE A 380 -18.35 -5.27 -3.72
CA ILE A 380 -18.73 -6.68 -3.47
C ILE A 380 -19.19 -7.36 -4.75
N ASN A 381 -20.00 -6.67 -5.55
CA ASN A 381 -20.52 -7.20 -6.80
C ASN A 381 -19.49 -7.20 -7.95
N LYS A 382 -18.23 -6.81 -7.70
CA LYS A 382 -17.14 -6.73 -8.69
C LYS A 382 -17.44 -5.81 -9.89
N ILE A 383 -18.28 -4.80 -9.69
CA ILE A 383 -18.72 -3.86 -10.75
C ILE A 383 -17.76 -2.66 -10.88
N LEU A 384 -16.95 -2.37 -9.86
CA LEU A 384 -16.01 -1.25 -9.89
C LEU A 384 -14.82 -1.53 -10.82
N ARG A 385 -14.60 -0.62 -11.78
CA ARG A 385 -13.40 -0.58 -12.62
C ARG A 385 -12.18 -0.16 -11.80
N SER A 386 -10.96 -0.52 -12.22
CA SER A 386 -9.70 -0.24 -11.49
C SER A 386 -9.60 1.21 -10.96
N ARG A 387 -9.78 2.21 -11.82
CA ARG A 387 -9.79 3.64 -11.40
C ARG A 387 -10.84 3.97 -10.32
N GLN A 388 -12.00 3.33 -10.37
CA GLN A 388 -13.07 3.53 -9.38
C GLN A 388 -12.77 2.83 -8.05
N ARG A 389 -12.06 1.70 -8.09
CA ARG A 389 -11.53 1.01 -6.90
C ARG A 389 -10.52 1.88 -6.19
N HIS A 390 -9.56 2.42 -6.95
CA HIS A 390 -8.53 3.30 -6.40
C HIS A 390 -9.14 4.58 -5.79
N ASN A 391 -10.16 5.17 -6.42
CA ASN A 391 -10.87 6.31 -5.84
C ASN A 391 -11.71 5.93 -4.59
N TYR A 392 -12.23 4.71 -4.52
CA TYR A 392 -12.92 4.21 -3.33
C TYR A 392 -11.96 4.02 -2.15
N LEU A 393 -10.74 3.51 -2.38
CA LEU A 393 -9.71 3.39 -1.36
C LEU A 393 -9.26 4.76 -0.81
N ARG A 394 -9.05 5.76 -1.69
CA ARG A 394 -8.75 7.14 -1.27
C ARG A 394 -9.86 7.74 -0.41
N MET A 395 -11.12 7.48 -0.74
CA MET A 395 -12.26 7.88 0.07
C MET A 395 -12.23 7.20 1.45
N LEU A 396 -12.04 5.88 1.52
CA LEU A 396 -11.96 5.15 2.79
C LEU A 396 -10.84 5.66 3.70
N ASN A 397 -9.67 5.96 3.13
CA ASN A 397 -8.58 6.59 3.87
C ASN A 397 -8.94 8.00 4.34
N SER A 398 -9.72 8.74 3.55
CA SER A 398 -10.17 10.09 3.93
C SER A 398 -11.18 10.10 5.08
N ILE A 399 -12.05 9.10 5.13
CA ILE A 399 -13.06 8.94 6.19
C ILE A 399 -12.40 8.79 7.57
N LYS A 400 -11.24 8.12 7.65
CA LYS A 400 -10.51 7.86 8.91
C LYS A 400 -10.15 9.16 9.66
N PHE A 401 -9.93 10.27 8.96
CA PHE A 401 -9.67 11.57 9.60
C PHE A 401 -10.87 12.54 9.56
N LEU A 402 -11.74 12.47 8.54
CA LEU A 402 -12.91 13.34 8.45
C LEU A 402 -13.85 13.17 9.65
N SER A 403 -14.07 11.93 10.09
CA SER A 403 -14.93 11.65 11.25
C SER A 403 -14.43 12.34 12.53
N PRO A 404 -13.17 12.17 12.97
CA PRO A 404 -12.60 12.94 14.09
C PRO A 404 -12.73 14.46 13.95
N VAL A 405 -12.50 15.01 12.75
CA VAL A 405 -12.55 16.47 12.55
C VAL A 405 -13.97 17.03 12.62
N LEU A 406 -14.95 16.32 12.05
CA LEU A 406 -16.35 16.71 12.17
C LEU A 406 -16.81 16.66 13.64
N ARG A 407 -16.35 15.67 14.41
CA ARG A 407 -16.60 15.61 15.86
C ARG A 407 -15.93 16.75 16.60
N LEU A 408 -14.68 17.11 16.28
CA LEU A 408 -14.01 18.29 16.84
C LEU A 408 -14.80 19.57 16.57
N ILE A 409 -15.30 19.77 15.35
CA ILE A 409 -16.12 20.94 15.01
C ILE A 409 -17.42 20.96 15.82
N LEU A 410 -18.10 19.83 15.95
CA LEU A 410 -19.28 19.73 16.80
C LEU A 410 -18.96 20.06 18.25
N MET A 411 -17.90 19.48 18.81
CA MET A 411 -17.42 19.77 20.17
C MET A 411 -17.14 21.26 20.38
N LEU A 412 -16.48 21.92 19.42
CA LEU A 412 -16.25 23.37 19.44
C LEU A 412 -17.57 24.15 19.46
N ILE A 413 -18.53 23.82 18.58
CA ILE A 413 -19.85 24.45 18.57
C ILE A 413 -20.54 24.28 19.92
N ILE A 414 -20.49 23.08 20.49
CA ILE A 414 -21.12 22.77 21.78
C ILE A 414 -20.52 23.62 22.91
N LEU A 415 -19.19 23.65 23.02
CA LEU A 415 -18.49 24.44 24.04
C LEU A 415 -18.79 25.94 23.90
N GLU A 416 -18.86 26.45 22.68
CA GLU A 416 -19.18 27.85 22.42
C GLU A 416 -20.66 28.17 22.67
N LEU A 417 -21.58 27.22 22.41
CA LEU A 417 -23.00 27.35 22.72
C LEU A 417 -23.28 27.38 24.23
N ILE A 418 -22.60 26.55 25.02
CA ILE A 418 -22.71 26.58 26.49
C ILE A 418 -22.30 27.96 27.02
N ASN A 419 -21.32 28.60 26.38
CA ASN A 419 -20.80 29.91 26.77
C ASN A 419 -21.35 31.06 25.92
N ILE A 420 -22.47 30.88 25.21
CA ILE A 420 -22.94 31.83 24.19
C ILE A 420 -23.19 33.24 24.73
N HIS A 421 -23.57 33.36 26.01
CA HIS A 421 -23.85 34.66 26.63
C HIS A 421 -22.59 35.49 26.89
N THR A 422 -21.40 34.85 26.98
CA THR A 422 -20.10 35.54 27.13
C THR A 422 -19.71 36.36 25.89
N VAL A 423 -20.35 36.10 24.74
CA VAL A 423 -20.16 36.87 23.52
C VAL A 423 -20.52 38.35 23.74
N CYS A 424 -21.52 38.63 24.56
CA CYS A 424 -21.98 39.98 24.87
C CYS A 424 -20.95 40.79 25.66
N GLU A 425 -20.00 40.13 26.32
CA GLU A 425 -18.95 40.75 27.13
C GLU A 425 -17.69 41.06 26.31
N LYS A 426 -17.63 40.62 25.05
CA LYS A 426 -16.47 40.84 24.16
C LYS A 426 -16.42 42.29 23.66
N ASN A 427 -15.22 42.86 23.62
CA ASN A 427 -15.00 44.14 22.94
C ASN A 427 -15.24 43.99 21.41
N PRO A 428 -15.48 45.09 20.68
CA PRO A 428 -15.78 45.03 19.24
C PRO A 428 -14.70 44.36 18.40
N CYS A 429 -13.42 44.49 18.77
CA CYS A 429 -12.30 43.89 18.05
C CYS A 429 -12.30 42.36 18.18
N ASP A 430 -12.46 41.87 19.41
CA ASP A 430 -12.48 40.43 19.73
C ASP A 430 -13.71 39.74 19.13
N TYR A 431 -14.86 40.43 19.13
CA TYR A 431 -16.07 39.97 18.45
C TYR A 431 -15.85 39.80 16.94
N GLN A 432 -15.23 40.79 16.29
CA GLN A 432 -14.92 40.70 14.86
C GLN A 432 -13.94 39.56 14.54
N GLN A 433 -12.88 39.39 15.33
CA GLN A 433 -11.93 38.28 15.14
C GLN A 433 -12.61 36.91 15.31
N TYR A 434 -13.48 36.79 16.31
CA TYR A 434 -14.25 35.58 16.57
C TYR A 434 -15.19 35.23 15.41
N ILE A 435 -15.97 36.19 14.92
CA ILE A 435 -16.83 35.96 13.75
C ILE A 435 -16.01 35.60 12.50
N LYS A 436 -14.84 36.23 12.30
CA LYS A 436 -13.96 35.92 11.16
C LYS A 436 -13.45 34.48 11.23
N PHE A 437 -13.13 34.00 12.43
CA PHE A 437 -12.78 32.59 12.67
C PHE A 437 -13.96 31.66 12.34
N LEU A 438 -15.15 31.92 12.88
CA LEU A 438 -16.34 31.09 12.62
C LEU A 438 -16.69 31.04 11.12
N LYS A 439 -16.62 32.17 10.42
CA LYS A 439 -16.82 32.23 8.96
C LYS A 439 -15.77 31.41 8.20
N SER A 440 -14.54 31.31 8.71
CA SER A 440 -13.51 30.46 8.11
C SER A 440 -13.79 28.96 8.29
N ILE A 441 -14.40 28.56 9.41
CA ILE A 441 -14.87 27.19 9.64
C ILE A 441 -16.08 26.87 8.76
N LEU A 442 -17.01 27.83 8.61
CA LEU A 442 -18.13 27.69 7.68
C LEU A 442 -17.65 27.46 6.24
N GLN A 443 -16.74 28.30 5.75
CA GLN A 443 -16.15 28.15 4.41
C GLN A 443 -15.47 26.80 4.24
N TYR A 444 -14.79 26.30 5.28
CA TYR A 444 -14.19 24.97 5.28
C TYR A 444 -15.25 23.88 5.09
N THR A 445 -16.34 23.92 5.86
CA THR A 445 -17.42 22.92 5.77
C THR A 445 -18.18 22.97 4.45
N GLU A 446 -18.39 24.16 3.86
CA GLU A 446 -19.00 24.31 2.53
C GLU A 446 -18.11 23.73 1.42
N ASN A 447 -16.79 23.92 1.53
CA ASN A 447 -15.83 23.34 0.61
C ASN A 447 -15.78 21.80 0.75
N LEU A 448 -15.87 21.27 1.98
CA LEU A 448 -15.97 19.84 2.19
C LEU A 448 -17.19 19.25 1.49
N VAL A 449 -18.38 19.83 1.66
CA VAL A 449 -19.61 19.38 0.96
C VAL A 449 -19.41 19.33 -0.55
N THR A 450 -18.71 20.30 -1.11
CA THR A 450 -18.38 20.30 -2.54
C THR A 450 -17.43 19.16 -2.91
N TYR A 451 -16.40 18.91 -2.11
CA TYR A 451 -15.34 17.94 -2.41
C TYR A 451 -15.77 16.49 -2.18
N THR A 452 -16.60 16.25 -1.17
CA THR A 452 -17.17 14.93 -0.85
C THR A 452 -18.38 14.57 -1.70
N SER A 453 -18.82 15.48 -2.58
CA SER A 453 -19.92 15.18 -3.52
C SER A 453 -19.55 14.03 -4.48
N PRO A 454 -20.51 13.16 -4.82
CA PRO A 454 -20.31 12.07 -5.78
C PRO A 454 -19.83 12.54 -7.16
N GLU A 455 -20.06 13.79 -7.52
CA GLU A 455 -19.67 14.38 -8.80
C GLU A 455 -18.21 14.85 -8.79
N LYS A 456 -17.73 15.44 -7.68
CA LYS A 456 -16.37 16.01 -7.60
C LYS A 456 -15.33 14.99 -7.13
N ASN A 457 -15.64 14.18 -6.11
CA ASN A 457 -14.75 13.14 -5.56
C ASN A 457 -13.29 13.60 -5.28
N LYS A 458 -13.14 14.79 -4.69
CA LYS A 458 -11.84 15.43 -4.43
C LYS A 458 -11.29 15.08 -3.05
N TRP A 459 -10.99 13.80 -2.86
CA TRP A 459 -10.59 13.25 -1.56
C TRP A 459 -9.21 13.73 -1.11
N ASP A 460 -8.23 13.79 -2.02
CA ASP A 460 -6.87 14.23 -1.71
C ASP A 460 -6.85 15.73 -1.33
N GLU A 461 -7.59 16.56 -2.07
CA GLU A 461 -7.74 17.99 -1.74
C GLU A 461 -8.50 18.24 -0.44
N SER A 462 -9.40 17.32 -0.05
CA SER A 462 -10.10 17.39 1.24
C SER A 462 -9.14 17.23 2.42
N VAL A 463 -8.06 16.44 2.27
CA VAL A 463 -7.01 16.27 3.28
C VAL A 463 -6.26 17.59 3.50
N GLU A 464 -5.79 18.21 2.41
CA GLU A 464 -5.03 19.46 2.47
C GLU A 464 -5.86 20.59 3.06
N LEU A 465 -7.13 20.68 2.63
CA LEU A 465 -8.10 21.63 3.15
C LEU A 465 -8.31 21.44 4.66
N THR A 466 -8.41 20.18 5.10
CA THR A 466 -8.59 19.81 6.52
C THR A 466 -7.39 20.20 7.37
N HIS A 467 -6.17 19.93 6.90
CA HIS A 467 -4.96 20.34 7.58
C HIS A 467 -4.90 21.87 7.81
N LYS A 468 -5.24 22.66 6.78
CA LYS A 468 -5.32 24.12 6.89
C LYS A 468 -6.36 24.59 7.90
N ALA A 469 -7.50 23.91 7.98
CA ALA A 469 -8.54 24.22 8.95
C ALA A 469 -8.09 23.90 10.39
N LEU A 470 -7.44 22.75 10.60
CA LEU A 470 -6.92 22.34 11.91
C LEU A 470 -5.88 23.31 12.45
N ILE A 471 -4.97 23.84 11.61
CA ILE A 471 -4.03 24.88 12.01
C ILE A 471 -4.78 26.12 12.53
N LYS A 472 -5.84 26.57 11.82
CA LYS A 472 -6.63 27.74 12.26
C LYS A 472 -7.35 27.47 13.58
N ILE A 473 -7.92 26.27 13.75
CA ILE A 473 -8.56 25.86 15.00
C ILE A 473 -7.54 25.88 16.14
N LYS A 474 -6.38 25.26 15.95
CA LYS A 474 -5.29 25.22 16.95
C LYS A 474 -4.86 26.63 17.36
N THR A 475 -4.52 27.49 16.39
CA THR A 475 -4.11 28.87 16.67
C THR A 475 -5.19 29.68 17.40
N PHE A 476 -6.48 29.45 17.08
CA PHE A 476 -7.57 30.12 17.77
C PHE A 476 -7.71 29.62 19.22
N SER A 477 -7.66 28.31 19.45
CA SER A 477 -7.72 27.69 20.78
C SER A 477 -6.57 28.14 21.67
N GLU A 478 -5.33 28.15 21.15
CA GLU A 478 -4.13 28.61 21.88
C GLU A 478 -4.25 30.07 22.31
N ARG A 479 -4.69 30.97 21.41
CA ARG A 479 -4.90 32.39 21.74
C ARG A 479 -5.94 32.58 22.84
N LYS A 480 -7.03 31.80 22.80
CA LYS A 480 -8.07 31.84 23.83
C LYS A 480 -7.51 31.38 25.19
N LEU A 481 -6.65 30.36 25.20
CA LEU A 481 -5.97 29.87 26.40
C LEU A 481 -5.03 30.92 27.01
N THR A 482 -4.20 31.58 26.19
CA THR A 482 -3.25 32.60 26.66
C THR A 482 -3.98 33.81 27.28
N LEU A 483 -5.08 34.26 26.67
CA LEU A 483 -5.89 35.36 27.20
C LEU A 483 -6.58 35.00 28.52
N MET A 484 -7.07 33.77 28.66
CA MET A 484 -7.66 33.29 29.92
C MET A 484 -6.62 33.23 31.04
N GLN A 485 -5.41 32.72 30.77
CA GLN A 485 -4.32 32.65 31.76
C GLN A 485 -3.85 34.03 32.25
N LEU A 486 -3.74 35.00 31.34
CA LEU A 486 -3.40 36.38 31.66
C LEU A 486 -4.48 37.05 32.53
N ALA A 487 -5.76 36.79 32.26
CA ALA A 487 -6.87 37.32 33.05
C ALA A 487 -6.92 36.74 34.48
N THR A 488 -6.47 35.49 34.69
CA THR A 488 -6.39 34.88 36.02
C THR A 488 -5.20 35.42 36.83
N GLN A 489 -4.09 35.79 36.18
CA GLN A 489 -2.94 36.42 36.85
C GLN A 489 -3.25 37.84 37.35
N VAL A 490 -4.03 38.62 36.59
CA VAL A 490 -4.43 39.99 36.98
C VAL A 490 -5.46 40.01 38.13
N LYS A 491 -6.18 38.92 38.37
CA LYS A 491 -7.10 38.80 39.53
C LYS A 491 -6.43 38.37 40.83
N LEU A 492 -5.17 37.96 40.78
CA LEU A 492 -4.36 37.52 41.94
C LEU A 492 -3.29 38.54 42.35
N SER A 493 -3.21 39.66 41.63
CA SER A 493 -2.46 40.88 41.97
C SER A 493 -3.43 41.97 42.40
#